data_AF-A0A956BXM5-F1
#
_entry.id   AF-A0A956BXM5-F1
#
_cell.length_a   1.000
_cell.length_b   1.000
_cell.length_c   1.000
_cell.angle_alpha   90.00
_cell.angle_beta   90.00
_cell.angle_gamma   90.00
#
_symmetry.space_group_name_H-M   'P 1'
#
loop_
_entity.id
_entity.type
_entity.pdbx_description
1 polymer ?
#
loop_
_entity_poly.entity_id
_entity_poly.type
_entity_poly.pdbx_seq_one_letter_code
_entity_poly.pdbx_strand_id
1 'polypeptide(L)'
;DKVSVRYREAADLARIRQQMSSVGGVAVRDGENAVSIQNSREHRVEIQLKSKGDQLMDVLRTKLGTDVVPAEPLRVEWIGPKAGAQLRDAALKSILIALVFITAYIAFRFDLRFAPGAVIALIHDAVLSVGVLVLVQKELSLSTVAAVLTIVSYSVNDTVIVYDRVRENLGRMRGASFMKIINVSLSEMLSRTVLTSCTTIFSLMFFFVRGTGTLKDFSFTL
;
A
#
# COMPACT_ATOMS: atom_id res chain seq x y z
N ASP A 1 15.61 3.95 16.12
CA ASP A 1 16.37 4.98 15.38
C ASP A 1 17.87 4.74 15.52
N LYS A 2 18.68 5.28 14.60
CA LYS A 2 20.13 5.14 14.62
C LYS A 2 20.84 6.43 14.25
N VAL A 3 21.96 6.70 14.92
CA VAL A 3 22.84 7.83 14.62
C VAL A 3 24.21 7.28 14.24
N SER A 4 24.64 7.54 13.01
CA SER A 4 25.99 7.21 12.54
C SER A 4 26.85 8.46 12.56
N VAL A 5 27.96 8.44 13.31
CA VAL A 5 28.92 9.54 13.39
C VAL A 5 30.29 9.04 12.96
N ARG A 6 31.00 9.85 12.17
CA ARG A 6 32.40 9.60 11.79
C ARG A 6 33.30 10.52 12.62
N TYR A 7 34.18 9.94 13.43
CA TYR A 7 35.14 10.70 14.24
C TYR A 7 36.45 10.90 13.46
N ARG A 8 37.23 11.94 13.84
CA ARG A 8 38.56 12.18 13.26
C ARG A 8 39.61 11.22 13.81
N GLU A 9 39.42 10.76 15.04
CA GLU A 9 40.33 9.89 15.79
C GLU A 9 39.55 8.70 16.40
N ALA A 10 40.28 7.73 16.96
CA ALA A 10 39.71 6.56 17.61
C ALA A 10 38.72 6.98 18.71
N ALA A 11 37.46 6.61 18.52
CA ALA A 11 36.37 7.02 19.40
C ALA A 11 36.40 6.24 20.72
N ASP A 12 36.44 6.96 21.84
CA ASP A 12 36.29 6.38 23.18
C ASP A 12 34.81 6.04 23.45
N LEU A 13 34.48 4.76 23.29
CA LEU A 13 33.13 4.24 23.49
C LEU A 13 32.61 4.40 24.92
N ALA A 14 33.50 4.36 25.93
CA ALA A 14 33.11 4.49 27.33
C ALA A 14 32.70 5.93 27.64
N ARG A 15 33.48 6.90 27.16
CA ARG A 15 33.18 8.32 27.29
C ARG A 15 31.93 8.72 26.52
N ILE A 16 31.73 8.17 25.32
CA ILE A 16 30.50 8.37 24.54
C ILE A 16 29.30 7.81 25.31
N ARG A 17 29.37 6.59 25.82
CA ARG A 17 28.27 5.97 26.59
C ARG A 17 27.90 6.77 27.84
N GLN A 18 28.89 7.28 28.55
CA GLN A 18 28.67 8.10 29.76
C GLN A 18 27.99 9.44 29.44
N GLN A 19 28.38 10.09 28.33
CA GLN A 19 27.81 11.37 27.91
C GLN A 19 26.46 11.23 27.20
N MET A 20 26.13 10.07 26.65
CA MET A 20 24.79 9.85 26.09
C MET A 20 23.70 9.84 27.16
N SER A 21 24.00 9.35 28.36
CA SER A 21 23.05 9.31 29.48
C SER A 21 22.67 10.70 30.01
N SER A 22 23.45 11.73 29.70
CA SER A 22 23.19 13.12 30.14
C SER A 22 22.35 13.93 29.16
N VAL A 23 22.07 13.39 27.96
CA VAL A 23 21.23 14.07 26.96
C VAL A 23 19.75 13.83 27.29
N GLY A 24 19.10 14.86 27.82
CA GLY A 24 17.67 14.81 28.14
C GLY A 24 16.80 14.54 26.91
N GLY A 25 15.87 13.58 27.02
CA GLY A 25 14.90 13.24 25.96
C GLY A 25 15.34 12.16 24.97
N VAL A 26 16.52 11.55 25.15
CA VAL A 26 17.05 10.52 24.26
C VAL A 26 17.32 9.23 25.05
N ALA A 27 16.46 8.22 24.89
CA ALA A 27 16.71 6.89 25.47
C ALA A 27 17.55 6.04 24.50
N VAL A 28 18.63 5.47 25.00
CA VAL A 28 19.55 4.60 24.24
C VAL A 28 19.21 3.14 24.55
N ARG A 29 19.39 2.23 23.58
CA ARG A 29 19.18 0.80 23.80
C ARG A 29 20.20 0.28 24.82
N ASP A 30 19.76 -0.58 25.73
CA ASP A 30 20.68 -1.22 26.69
C ASP A 30 21.35 -2.44 26.04
N GLY A 31 22.68 -2.57 26.19
CA GLY A 31 23.47 -3.72 25.71
C GLY A 31 24.83 -3.35 25.10
N GLU A 32 25.71 -4.34 24.90
CA GLU A 32 27.03 -4.15 24.27
C GLU A 32 26.96 -3.64 22.83
N ASN A 33 25.84 -3.91 22.13
CA ASN A 33 25.59 -3.47 20.76
C ASN A 33 24.90 -2.09 20.66
N ALA A 34 24.72 -1.38 21.78
CA ALA A 34 24.11 -0.05 21.81
C ALA A 34 24.98 1.01 21.11
N VAL A 35 26.30 0.83 21.19
CA VAL A 35 27.30 1.65 20.52
C VAL A 35 28.31 0.69 19.90
N SER A 36 28.33 0.59 18.58
CA SER A 36 29.25 -0.30 17.88
C SER A 36 30.14 0.45 16.90
N ILE A 37 31.40 0.00 16.80
CA ILE A 37 32.32 0.45 15.77
C ILE A 37 32.04 -0.39 14.53
N GLN A 38 31.47 0.23 13.48
CA GLN A 38 31.23 -0.47 12.22
C GLN A 38 32.51 -0.61 11.38
N ASN A 39 33.40 0.38 11.44
CA ASN A 39 34.65 0.35 10.69
C ASN A 39 35.75 1.10 11.46
N SER A 40 36.74 0.35 11.94
CA SER A 40 37.85 0.87 12.75
C SER A 40 38.78 1.80 11.94
N ARG A 41 38.89 1.61 10.62
CA ARG A 41 39.70 2.48 9.74
C ARG A 41 39.04 3.84 9.47
N GLU A 42 37.72 3.91 9.52
CA GLU A 42 36.97 5.14 9.30
C GLU A 42 36.51 5.81 10.61
N HIS A 43 36.85 5.25 11.78
CA HIS A 43 36.37 5.73 13.08
C HIS A 43 34.84 5.96 13.10
N ARG A 44 34.10 5.09 12.42
CA ARG A 44 32.64 5.19 12.29
C ARG A 44 31.96 4.47 13.45
N VAL A 45 31.21 5.22 14.23
CA VAL A 45 30.45 4.74 15.39
C VAL A 45 28.97 4.84 15.08
N GLU A 46 28.22 3.79 15.38
CA GLU A 46 26.77 3.77 15.28
C GLU A 46 26.16 3.63 16.67
N ILE A 47 25.26 4.56 16.99
CA ILE A 47 24.51 4.59 18.25
C ILE A 47 23.08 4.14 17.94
N GLN A 48 22.63 3.08 18.60
CA GLN A 48 21.25 2.60 18.51
C GLN A 48 20.39 3.23 19.61
N LEU A 49 19.44 4.05 19.19
CA LEU A 49 18.45 4.67 20.07
C LEU A 49 17.32 3.68 20.36
N LYS A 50 16.78 3.67 21.59
CA LYS A 50 15.53 2.96 21.88
C LYS A 50 14.44 3.54 20.99
N SER A 51 13.70 2.67 20.31
CA SER A 51 12.50 3.08 19.60
C SER A 51 11.51 3.70 20.58
N LYS A 52 10.64 4.60 20.11
CA LYS A 52 9.51 5.08 20.92
C LYS A 52 8.65 3.91 21.43
N GLY A 53 8.56 2.82 20.67
CA GLY A 53 7.88 1.61 21.11
C GLY A 53 8.57 0.91 22.28
N ASP A 54 9.91 0.83 22.27
CA ASP A 54 10.67 0.24 23.38
C ASP A 54 10.52 1.08 24.66
N GLN A 55 10.57 2.41 24.52
CA GLN A 55 10.36 3.35 25.63
C GLN A 55 8.94 3.22 26.20
N LEU A 56 7.93 3.04 25.33
CA LEU A 56 6.56 2.81 25.77
C LEU A 56 6.42 1.48 26.52
N MET A 57 7.05 0.41 26.03
CA MET A 57 7.05 -0.89 26.70
C MET A 57 7.70 -0.82 28.08
N ASP A 58 8.83 -0.11 28.22
CA ASP A 58 9.49 0.08 29.51
C ASP A 58 8.59 0.84 30.51
N VAL A 59 7.91 1.89 30.07
CA VAL A 59 6.95 2.65 30.89
C VAL A 59 5.75 1.78 31.28
N LEU A 60 5.18 1.03 30.34
CA LEU A 60 4.06 0.12 30.61
C LEU A 60 4.46 -0.96 31.61
N ARG A 61 5.65 -1.55 31.49
CA ARG A 61 6.17 -2.53 32.45
C ARG A 61 6.40 -1.94 33.83
N THR A 62 6.89 -0.70 33.89
CA THR A 62 7.12 0.00 35.17
C THR A 62 5.80 0.36 35.86
N LYS A 63 4.75 0.71 35.11
CA LYS A 63 3.46 1.17 35.66
C LYS A 63 2.45 0.05 35.89
N LEU A 64 2.44 -0.97 35.05
CA LEU A 64 1.45 -2.07 35.06
C LEU A 64 2.02 -3.40 35.60
N GLY A 65 3.34 -3.47 35.82
CA GLY A 65 4.02 -4.66 36.33
C GLY A 65 4.47 -5.63 35.23
N THR A 66 5.55 -6.37 35.51
CA THR A 66 6.17 -7.32 34.59
C THR A 66 5.36 -8.60 34.35
N ASP A 67 4.40 -8.88 35.22
CA ASP A 67 3.53 -10.07 35.14
C ASP A 67 2.36 -9.88 34.16
N VAL A 68 2.00 -8.61 33.89
CA VAL A 68 0.89 -8.25 32.98
C VAL A 68 1.42 -7.89 31.59
N VAL A 69 2.60 -7.28 31.50
CA VAL A 69 3.16 -6.77 30.23
C VAL A 69 4.26 -7.70 29.71
N PRO A 70 4.09 -8.30 28.52
CA PRO A 70 5.06 -9.23 27.92
C PRO A 70 6.45 -8.61 27.78
N ALA A 71 7.47 -9.47 27.77
CA ALA A 71 8.87 -9.05 27.61
C ALA A 71 9.19 -8.47 26.24
N GLU A 72 8.55 -9.01 25.21
CA GLU A 72 8.78 -8.59 23.84
C GLU A 72 7.45 -8.16 23.22
N PRO A 73 7.41 -6.99 22.56
CA PRO A 73 6.24 -6.58 21.81
C PRO A 73 6.07 -7.47 20.57
N LEU A 74 4.83 -7.88 20.30
CA LEU A 74 4.50 -8.68 19.10
C LEU A 74 4.81 -7.92 17.80
N ARG A 75 4.60 -6.59 17.80
CA ARG A 75 4.88 -5.72 16.65
C ARG A 75 5.00 -4.27 17.12
N VAL A 76 6.05 -3.58 16.68
CA VAL A 76 6.25 -2.14 16.88
C VAL A 76 6.41 -1.50 15.52
N GLU A 77 5.42 -0.70 15.12
CA GLU A 77 5.48 0.08 13.90
C GLU A 77 5.56 1.56 14.24
N TRP A 78 6.58 2.20 13.69
CA TRP A 78 6.74 3.65 13.77
C TRP A 78 7.09 4.17 12.39
N ILE A 79 6.18 4.94 11.79
CA ILE A 79 6.39 5.58 10.50
C ILE A 79 6.68 7.05 10.74
N GLY A 80 7.92 7.46 10.46
CA GLY A 80 8.29 8.87 10.54
C GLY A 80 7.57 9.71 9.47
N PRO A 81 7.26 11.00 9.73
CA PRO A 81 6.52 11.86 8.80
C PRO A 81 7.12 11.90 7.38
N LYS A 82 8.46 11.91 7.29
CA LYS A 82 9.19 11.89 6.03
C LYS A 82 8.98 10.58 5.25
N ALA A 83 9.05 9.45 5.94
CA ALA A 83 8.83 8.14 5.31
C ALA A 83 7.37 7.98 4.87
N GLY A 84 6.41 8.44 5.70
CA GLY A 84 4.99 8.46 5.34
C GLY A 84 4.71 9.30 4.09
N ALA A 85 5.28 10.51 4.00
CA ALA A 85 5.15 11.35 2.81
C ALA A 85 5.73 10.69 1.55
N GLN A 86 6.91 10.06 1.66
CA GLN A 86 7.51 9.32 0.56
C GLN A 86 6.66 8.14 0.09
N LEU A 87 6.09 7.37 1.03
CA LEU A 87 5.21 6.24 0.71
C LEU A 87 3.93 6.70 0.03
N ARG A 88 3.30 7.79 0.51
CA ARG A 88 2.13 8.41 -0.12
C ARG A 88 2.44 8.85 -1.55
N ASP A 89 3.54 9.58 -1.74
CA ASP A 89 3.90 10.11 -3.05
C ASP A 89 4.25 8.97 -4.03
N ALA A 90 4.90 7.91 -3.54
CA ALA A 90 5.15 6.69 -4.32
C ALA A 90 3.85 5.98 -4.71
N ALA A 91 2.90 5.84 -3.78
CA ALA A 91 1.59 5.24 -4.06
C ALA A 91 0.82 6.01 -5.14
N LEU A 92 0.74 7.34 -5.01
CA LEU A 92 0.09 8.20 -6.01
C LEU A 92 0.76 8.08 -7.38
N LYS A 93 2.10 8.09 -7.43
CA LYS A 93 2.85 7.89 -8.67
C LYS A 93 2.57 6.52 -9.29
N SER A 94 2.54 5.45 -8.51
CA SER A 94 2.25 4.10 -9.00
C SER A 94 0.87 3.99 -9.63
N ILE A 95 -0.16 4.55 -8.99
CA ILE A 95 -1.53 4.57 -9.53
C ILE A 95 -1.59 5.36 -10.84
N LEU A 96 -0.95 6.54 -10.89
CA LEU A 96 -0.92 7.35 -12.10
C LEU A 96 -0.19 6.66 -13.25
N ILE A 97 0.97 6.07 -12.97
CA ILE A 97 1.75 5.32 -13.97
C ILE A 97 0.95 4.11 -14.49
N ALA A 98 0.28 3.38 -13.60
CA ALA A 98 -0.58 2.26 -14.00
C ALA A 98 -1.73 2.72 -14.90
N LEU A 99 -2.40 3.81 -14.55
CA LEU A 99 -3.48 4.38 -15.37
C LEU A 99 -2.99 4.75 -16.77
N VAL A 100 -1.81 5.37 -16.87
CA VAL A 100 -1.19 5.71 -18.17
C VAL A 100 -0.88 4.46 -18.98
N PHE A 101 -0.28 3.42 -18.38
CA PHE A 101 0.04 2.18 -19.10
C PHE A 101 -1.20 1.44 -19.57
N ILE A 102 -2.23 1.37 -18.74
CA ILE A 102 -3.51 0.77 -19.08
C ILE A 102 -4.17 1.54 -20.23
N THR A 103 -4.18 2.87 -20.15
CA THR A 103 -4.73 3.73 -21.20
C THR A 103 -3.98 3.54 -22.51
N ALA A 104 -2.65 3.51 -22.47
CA ALA A 104 -1.82 3.27 -23.64
C ALA A 104 -2.08 1.87 -24.25
N TYR A 105 -2.25 0.85 -23.41
CA TYR A 105 -2.62 -0.48 -23.84
C TYR A 105 -3.98 -0.49 -24.55
N ILE A 106 -5.00 0.13 -23.97
CA ILE A 106 -6.33 0.22 -24.58
C ILE A 106 -6.27 0.99 -25.90
N ALA A 107 -5.56 2.12 -25.94
CA ALA A 107 -5.40 2.94 -27.14
C ALA A 107 -4.69 2.20 -28.29
N PHE A 108 -3.76 1.29 -27.98
CA PHE A 108 -3.09 0.46 -28.98
C PHE A 108 -3.93 -0.77 -29.39
N ARG A 109 -4.66 -1.38 -28.45
CA ARG A 109 -5.41 -2.63 -28.66
C ARG A 109 -6.80 -2.40 -29.29
N PHE A 110 -7.42 -1.25 -29.06
CA PHE A 110 -8.77 -0.89 -29.48
C PHE A 110 -8.80 0.37 -30.35
N ASP A 111 -9.90 0.56 -31.08
CA ASP A 111 -10.12 1.78 -31.86
C ASP A 111 -10.16 2.99 -30.91
N LEU A 112 -9.50 4.10 -31.29
CA LEU A 112 -9.35 5.31 -30.46
C LEU A 112 -10.69 5.88 -30.01
N ARG A 113 -11.77 5.56 -30.71
CA ARG A 113 -13.15 5.94 -30.35
C ARG A 113 -13.58 5.39 -28.98
N PHE A 114 -13.01 4.27 -28.55
CA PHE A 114 -13.34 3.63 -27.27
C PHE A 114 -12.44 4.08 -26.11
N ALA A 115 -11.26 4.64 -26.40
CA ALA A 115 -10.28 5.00 -25.39
C ALA A 115 -10.77 6.05 -24.37
N PRO A 116 -11.47 7.15 -24.75
CA PRO A 116 -11.91 8.16 -23.78
C PRO A 116 -12.86 7.62 -22.72
N GLY A 117 -13.77 6.72 -23.11
CA GLY A 117 -14.75 6.11 -22.19
C GLY A 117 -14.06 5.23 -21.16
N ALA A 118 -13.11 4.40 -21.58
CA ALA A 118 -12.32 3.58 -20.67
C ALA A 118 -11.51 4.42 -19.68
N VAL A 119 -10.86 5.50 -20.15
CA VAL A 119 -10.07 6.38 -19.28
C VAL A 119 -10.94 7.01 -18.19
N ILE A 120 -12.12 7.52 -18.55
CA ILE A 120 -13.03 8.15 -17.60
C ILE A 120 -13.53 7.13 -16.57
N ALA A 121 -13.90 5.92 -17.01
CA ALA A 121 -14.33 4.85 -16.12
C ALA A 121 -13.23 4.47 -15.11
N LEU A 122 -11.98 4.35 -15.57
CA LEU A 122 -10.86 4.01 -14.69
C LEU A 122 -10.51 5.10 -13.68
N ILE A 123 -10.57 6.37 -14.11
CA ILE A 123 -10.39 7.50 -13.19
C ILE A 123 -11.51 7.50 -12.15
N HIS A 124 -12.76 7.32 -12.59
CA HIS A 124 -13.91 7.21 -11.69
C HIS A 124 -13.70 6.11 -10.65
N ASP A 125 -13.31 4.91 -11.07
CA ASP A 125 -13.14 3.78 -10.17
C ASP A 125 -11.98 4.00 -9.19
N ALA A 126 -10.85 4.53 -9.66
CA ALA A 126 -9.72 4.85 -8.78
C ALA A 126 -10.09 5.92 -7.73
N VAL A 127 -10.80 6.97 -8.14
CA VAL A 127 -11.25 8.05 -7.24
C VAL A 127 -12.28 7.53 -6.25
N LEU A 128 -13.25 6.71 -6.69
CA LEU A 128 -14.27 6.13 -5.83
C LEU A 128 -13.64 5.21 -4.77
N SER A 129 -12.72 4.34 -5.20
CA SER A 129 -11.99 3.41 -4.31
C SER A 129 -11.28 4.16 -3.18
N VAL A 130 -10.50 5.19 -3.52
CA VAL A 130 -9.78 6.01 -2.54
C VAL A 130 -10.76 6.85 -1.70
N GLY A 131 -11.80 7.40 -2.32
CA GLY A 131 -12.81 8.22 -1.66
C GLY A 131 -13.54 7.46 -0.55
N VAL A 132 -13.94 6.21 -0.82
CA VAL A 132 -14.59 5.34 0.19
C VAL A 132 -13.65 5.07 1.36
N LEU A 133 -12.36 4.82 1.11
CA LEU A 133 -11.39 4.60 2.18
C LEU A 133 -11.22 5.82 3.08
N VAL A 134 -11.20 7.01 2.49
CA VAL A 134 -11.13 8.27 3.24
C VAL A 134 -12.41 8.50 4.05
N LEU A 135 -13.59 8.21 3.50
CA LEU A 135 -14.87 8.35 4.20
C LEU A 135 -14.98 7.44 5.41
N VAL A 136 -14.47 6.21 5.30
CA VAL A 136 -14.49 5.21 6.39
C VAL A 136 -13.32 5.43 7.36
N GLN A 137 -12.49 6.47 7.15
CA GLN A 137 -11.31 6.81 7.96
C GLN A 137 -10.33 5.63 8.09
N LYS A 138 -10.20 4.83 7.04
CA LYS A 138 -9.24 3.71 6.99
C LYS A 138 -7.84 4.24 6.68
N GLU A 139 -6.84 3.62 7.31
CA GLU A 139 -5.44 3.97 7.06
C GLU A 139 -5.03 3.57 5.64
N LEU A 140 -4.40 4.51 4.91
CA LEU A 140 -3.79 4.23 3.61
C LEU A 140 -2.45 3.53 3.82
N SER A 141 -2.53 2.21 3.90
CA SER A 141 -1.37 1.32 3.95
C SER A 141 -0.91 0.91 2.54
N LEU A 142 0.28 0.32 2.44
CA LEU A 142 0.76 -0.24 1.18
C LEU A 142 -0.17 -1.35 0.65
N SER A 143 -0.77 -2.16 1.54
CA SER A 143 -1.77 -3.16 1.17
C SER A 143 -3.02 -2.53 0.58
N THR A 144 -3.48 -1.40 1.13
CA THR A 144 -4.64 -0.68 0.61
C THR A 144 -4.37 -0.13 -0.79
N VAL A 145 -3.16 0.37 -1.04
CA VAL A 145 -2.73 0.82 -2.39
C VAL A 145 -2.72 -0.34 -3.38
N ALA A 146 -2.23 -1.51 -2.96
CA ALA A 146 -2.26 -2.72 -3.79
C ALA A 146 -3.71 -3.16 -4.10
N ALA A 147 -4.63 -3.03 -3.14
CA ALA A 147 -6.05 -3.31 -3.34
C ALA A 147 -6.65 -2.37 -4.39
N VAL A 148 -6.41 -1.05 -4.29
CA VAL A 148 -6.86 -0.07 -5.28
C VAL A 148 -6.34 -0.40 -6.68
N LEU A 149 -5.06 -0.75 -6.81
CA LEU A 149 -4.49 -1.14 -8.10
C LEU A 149 -5.12 -2.42 -8.66
N THR A 150 -5.52 -3.33 -7.76
CA THR A 150 -6.25 -4.56 -8.12
C THR A 150 -7.66 -4.24 -8.63
N ILE A 151 -8.40 -3.33 -7.98
CA ILE A 151 -9.71 -2.85 -8.45
C ILE A 151 -9.61 -2.27 -9.86
N VAL A 152 -8.64 -1.38 -10.07
CA VAL A 152 -8.38 -0.78 -11.38
C VAL A 152 -8.13 -1.88 -12.41
N SER A 153 -7.29 -2.87 -12.10
CA SER A 153 -7.00 -3.99 -13.01
C SER A 153 -8.24 -4.83 -13.33
N TYR A 154 -9.12 -5.05 -12.35
CA TYR A 154 -10.37 -5.79 -12.53
C TYR A 154 -11.37 -5.02 -13.39
N SER A 155 -11.53 -3.71 -13.15
CA SER A 155 -12.39 -2.83 -13.95
C SER A 155 -11.96 -2.75 -15.42
N VAL A 156 -10.65 -2.66 -15.68
CA VAL A 156 -10.10 -2.72 -17.06
C VAL A 156 -10.49 -4.01 -17.74
N ASN A 157 -10.33 -5.14 -17.06
CA ASN A 157 -10.60 -6.46 -17.63
C ASN A 157 -12.03 -6.55 -18.16
N ASP A 158 -13.00 -6.07 -17.39
CA ASP A 158 -14.41 -6.09 -17.80
C ASP A 158 -14.67 -5.13 -18.97
N THR A 159 -14.06 -3.94 -18.96
CA THR A 159 -14.15 -2.97 -20.07
C THR A 159 -13.60 -3.55 -21.37
N VAL A 160 -12.45 -4.23 -21.32
CA VAL A 160 -11.77 -4.86 -22.46
C VAL A 160 -12.65 -5.97 -23.06
N ILE A 161 -13.29 -6.80 -22.24
CA ILE A 161 -14.20 -7.86 -22.69
C ILE A 161 -15.41 -7.27 -23.43
N VAL A 162 -16.02 -6.23 -22.86
CA VAL A 162 -17.17 -5.55 -23.50
C VAL A 162 -16.74 -4.91 -24.83
N TYR A 163 -15.60 -4.23 -24.88
CA TYR A 163 -15.12 -3.58 -26.10
C TYR A 163 -14.77 -4.58 -27.20
N ASP A 164 -14.17 -5.71 -26.84
CA ASP A 164 -13.89 -6.78 -27.81
C ASP A 164 -15.20 -7.34 -28.37
N ARG A 165 -16.23 -7.52 -27.54
CA ARG A 165 -17.56 -7.95 -28.00
C ARG A 165 -18.27 -6.92 -28.88
N VAL A 166 -18.15 -5.64 -28.57
CA VAL A 166 -18.66 -4.55 -29.43
C VAL A 166 -17.98 -4.59 -30.80
N ARG A 167 -16.66 -4.77 -30.82
CA ARG A 167 -15.88 -4.90 -32.07
C ARG A 167 -16.27 -6.14 -32.87
N GLU A 168 -16.48 -7.28 -32.23
CA GLU A 168 -16.95 -8.50 -32.90
C GLU A 168 -18.33 -8.29 -33.52
N ASN A 169 -19.27 -7.71 -32.78
CA ASN A 169 -20.64 -7.49 -33.25
C ASN A 169 -20.73 -6.40 -34.32
N LEU A 170 -19.83 -5.41 -34.34
CA LEU A 170 -19.65 -4.48 -35.46
C LEU A 170 -19.38 -5.23 -36.78
N GLY A 171 -18.59 -6.31 -36.74
CA GLY A 171 -18.31 -7.15 -37.89
C GLY A 171 -19.47 -8.07 -38.29
N ARG A 172 -20.17 -8.65 -37.30
CA ARG A 172 -21.25 -9.63 -37.49
C ARG A 172 -22.60 -8.98 -37.86
N MET A 173 -22.94 -7.84 -37.25
CA MET A 173 -24.23 -7.15 -37.39
C MET A 173 -24.15 -5.99 -38.39
N ARG A 174 -23.71 -6.27 -39.62
CA ARG A 174 -23.60 -5.24 -40.67
C ARG A 174 -24.97 -4.59 -40.93
N GLY A 175 -25.01 -3.26 -40.87
CA GLY A 175 -26.23 -2.47 -41.09
C GLY A 175 -27.08 -2.21 -39.84
N ALA A 176 -26.73 -2.78 -38.68
CA ALA A 176 -27.35 -2.40 -37.42
C ALA A 176 -26.83 -1.04 -36.93
N SER A 177 -27.66 -0.28 -36.21
CA SER A 177 -27.22 0.97 -35.58
C SER A 177 -26.19 0.69 -34.48
N PHE A 178 -25.25 1.63 -34.29
CA PHE A 178 -24.20 1.49 -33.28
C PHE A 178 -24.77 1.26 -31.86
N MET A 179 -25.88 1.95 -31.51
CA MET A 179 -26.57 1.75 -30.23
C MET A 179 -27.13 0.33 -30.07
N LYS A 180 -27.68 -0.26 -31.14
CA LYS A 180 -28.17 -1.64 -31.10
C LYS A 180 -27.02 -2.62 -30.89
N ILE A 181 -25.89 -2.38 -31.54
CA ILE A 181 -24.67 -3.20 -31.38
C ILE A 181 -24.19 -3.15 -29.93
N ILE A 182 -24.06 -1.95 -29.34
CA ILE A 182 -23.67 -1.80 -27.93
C ILE A 182 -24.62 -2.57 -27.00
N ASN A 183 -25.93 -2.42 -27.17
CA ASN A 183 -26.91 -3.04 -26.28
C ASN A 183 -26.86 -4.58 -26.34
N VAL A 184 -26.69 -5.15 -27.54
CA VAL A 184 -26.52 -6.59 -27.73
C VAL A 184 -25.22 -7.07 -27.10
N SER A 185 -24.09 -6.41 -27.40
CA SER A 185 -22.78 -6.77 -26.82
C SER A 185 -22.77 -6.70 -25.30
N LEU A 186 -23.41 -5.69 -24.72
CA LEU A 186 -23.51 -5.54 -23.26
C LEU A 186 -24.32 -6.69 -22.65
N SER A 187 -25.47 -7.01 -23.25
CA SER A 187 -26.34 -8.10 -22.79
C SER A 187 -25.66 -9.47 -22.88
N GLU A 188 -24.88 -9.72 -23.93
CA GLU A 188 -24.12 -10.97 -24.09
C GLU A 188 -23.01 -11.12 -23.05
N MET A 189 -22.34 -10.03 -22.66
CA MET A 189 -21.25 -10.07 -21.69
C MET A 189 -21.70 -10.01 -20.24
N LEU A 190 -22.92 -9.55 -19.97
CA LEU A 190 -23.43 -9.34 -18.62
C LEU A 190 -23.31 -10.60 -17.74
N SER A 191 -23.72 -11.77 -18.24
CA SER A 191 -23.62 -13.02 -17.48
C SER A 191 -22.18 -13.36 -17.10
N ARG A 192 -21.21 -13.08 -17.98
CA ARG A 192 -19.79 -13.34 -17.71
C ARG A 192 -19.27 -12.38 -16.64
N THR A 193 -19.49 -11.07 -16.81
CA THR A 193 -19.04 -10.02 -15.89
C THR A 193 -19.65 -10.20 -14.50
N VAL A 194 -20.93 -10.56 -14.41
CA VAL A 194 -21.59 -10.85 -13.14
C VAL A 194 -20.99 -12.09 -12.50
N LEU A 195 -20.78 -13.18 -13.25
CA LEU A 195 -20.22 -14.41 -12.69
C LEU A 195 -18.80 -14.22 -12.16
N THR A 196 -17.92 -13.55 -12.91
CA THR A 196 -16.55 -13.26 -12.46
C THR A 196 -16.57 -12.42 -11.19
N SER A 197 -17.32 -11.31 -11.19
CA SER A 197 -17.47 -10.44 -10.02
C SER A 197 -18.01 -11.19 -8.80
N CYS A 198 -19.07 -12.00 -8.97
CA CYS A 198 -19.64 -12.82 -7.89
C CYS A 198 -18.63 -13.82 -7.32
N THR A 199 -17.84 -14.48 -8.17
CA THR A 199 -16.81 -15.43 -7.67
C THR A 199 -15.72 -14.72 -6.88
N THR A 200 -15.32 -13.53 -7.29
CA THR A 200 -14.35 -12.71 -6.55
C THR A 200 -14.93 -12.24 -5.22
N ILE A 201 -16.14 -11.70 -5.21
CA ILE A 201 -16.85 -11.29 -3.97
C ILE A 201 -17.01 -12.48 -3.02
N PHE A 202 -17.37 -13.65 -3.54
CA PHE A 202 -17.52 -14.86 -2.72
C PHE A 202 -16.21 -15.25 -2.03
N SER A 203 -15.07 -15.16 -2.74
CA SER A 203 -13.75 -15.39 -2.14
C SER A 203 -13.40 -14.32 -1.09
N LEU A 204 -13.62 -13.04 -1.42
CA LEU A 204 -13.34 -11.91 -0.54
C LEU A 204 -14.18 -11.95 0.74
N MET A 205 -15.41 -12.46 0.67
CA MET A 205 -16.28 -12.62 1.84
C MET A 205 -15.65 -13.48 2.93
N PHE A 206 -14.94 -14.56 2.58
CA PHE A 206 -14.21 -15.37 3.56
C PHE A 206 -13.08 -14.59 4.22
N PHE A 207 -12.32 -13.82 3.43
CA PHE A 207 -11.27 -12.95 3.96
C PHE A 207 -11.83 -11.79 4.79
N PHE A 208 -13.03 -11.30 4.48
CA PHE A 208 -13.66 -10.23 5.23
C PHE A 208 -14.19 -10.70 6.60
N VAL A 209 -14.82 -11.88 6.63
CA VAL A 209 -15.39 -12.44 7.86
C VAL A 209 -14.31 -13.03 8.77
N ARG A 210 -13.34 -13.76 8.21
CA ARG A 210 -12.29 -14.46 9.00
C ARG A 210 -10.93 -13.76 9.01
N GLY A 211 -10.68 -12.81 8.11
CA GLY A 211 -9.41 -12.11 8.05
C GLY A 211 -9.24 -11.12 9.21
N THR A 212 -7.99 -10.88 9.58
CA THR A 212 -7.60 -9.96 10.64
C THR A 212 -6.58 -8.94 10.11
N GLY A 213 -6.51 -7.78 10.76
CA GLY A 213 -5.58 -6.70 10.40
C GLY A 213 -5.68 -6.28 8.94
N THR A 214 -4.52 -6.22 8.26
CA THR A 214 -4.38 -5.76 6.88
C THR A 214 -5.16 -6.59 5.87
N LEU A 215 -5.41 -7.88 6.13
CA LEU A 215 -6.13 -8.76 5.22
C LEU A 215 -7.61 -8.38 5.14
N LYS A 216 -8.18 -7.94 6.27
CA LYS A 216 -9.56 -7.47 6.36
C LYS A 216 -9.73 -6.11 5.70
N ASP A 217 -8.73 -5.23 5.83
CA ASP A 217 -8.74 -3.93 5.15
C ASP A 217 -8.57 -4.09 3.64
N PHE A 218 -7.74 -5.03 3.20
CA PHE A 218 -7.60 -5.39 1.79
C PHE A 218 -8.91 -5.92 1.19
N SER A 219 -9.58 -6.86 1.88
CA SER A 219 -10.87 -7.43 1.42
C SER A 219 -12.05 -6.49 1.57
N PHE A 220 -11.97 -5.48 2.44
CA PHE A 220 -12.97 -4.41 2.52
C PHE A 220 -12.83 -3.41 1.37
N THR A 221 -11.59 -3.20 0.90
CA THR A 221 -11.31 -2.24 -0.18
C THR A 221 -11.79 -2.77 -1.52
N LEU A 222 -11.50 -4.05 -1.81
CA LEU A 222 -11.92 -4.77 -3.03
C LEU A 222 -13.41 -5.13 -3.02
#